data_AF-A0A356EMF5-F1
#
_entry.id   AF-A0A356EMF5-F1
#
_cell.length_a   1.000
_cell.length_b   1.000
_cell.length_c   1.000
_cell.angle_alpha   90.00
_cell.angle_beta   90.00
_cell.angle_gamma   90.00
#
_symmetry.space_group_name_H-M   'P 1'
#
loop_
_entity.id
_entity.type
_entity.pdbx_description
1 polymer ?
#
loop_
_entity_poly.entity_id
_entity_poly.type
_entity_poly.pdbx_seq_one_letter_code
_entity_poly.pdbx_strand_id
1 'polypeptide(L)'
;MLREKTRTRRERWAFRNCLGRRLPRHHIIRGCMFRVAVDVPRLKASRSAWREIMECVRCLILGMGGMALAATLLGIARRAVPVRRAMREEVRVAADRSAFTLVELLVVIAIIGVLIALLLPAVQAAREAARRVSCTNKLKQIGLGLLNYESANQHFPPGGRFGKRASNDSYGFGFAAAILPYMELNALYERIDFTIDFNASPNVQLAIEGASSFRCPSFSGADGETWSIVPGSIDEMSIGCYYGVSGADPAIATTPREYYLYPSGAHCGPYYFNGILYPSSEIATRDITDGSAHTLIVGERIFELRSWMRGDYYQGSAASPSIVCSSSAKSITKPLNPLPGSWIYLGDPNIRFNEFYFGSEHPGGANFAWADGSVSFVKNEIDFATLRAMATREGGEVIPQ
;
A
#
# COMPACT_ATOMS: atom_id res chain seq x y z
N MET A 1 -29.93 -32.33 1.93
CA MET A 1 -29.77 -32.86 0.55
C MET A 1 -29.99 -31.84 -0.60
N LEU A 2 -30.81 -30.78 -0.47
CA LEU A 2 -31.01 -29.83 -1.60
C LEU A 2 -29.91 -28.76 -1.80
N ARG A 3 -29.13 -28.40 -0.77
CA ARG A 3 -28.02 -27.42 -0.87
C ARG A 3 -26.76 -27.95 -1.58
N GLU A 4 -26.66 -29.25 -1.81
CA GLU A 4 -25.43 -29.91 -2.29
C GLU A 4 -25.43 -30.09 -3.83
N LYS A 5 -26.62 -30.34 -4.40
CA LYS A 5 -26.84 -30.40 -5.86
C LYS A 5 -26.76 -29.02 -6.55
N THR A 6 -26.98 -27.92 -5.84
CA THR A 6 -26.87 -26.56 -6.40
C THR A 6 -25.42 -26.08 -6.52
N ARG A 7 -24.57 -26.41 -5.55
CA ARG A 7 -23.14 -26.07 -5.55
C ARG A 7 -22.40 -26.67 -6.76
N THR A 8 -22.58 -27.98 -6.99
CA THR A 8 -22.02 -28.72 -8.14
C THR A 8 -22.58 -28.31 -9.51
N ARG A 9 -23.63 -27.46 -9.58
CA ARG A 9 -24.13 -26.84 -10.82
C ARG A 9 -23.44 -25.49 -11.11
N ARG A 10 -23.24 -24.63 -10.10
CA ARG A 10 -22.44 -23.39 -10.24
C ARG A 10 -20.98 -23.68 -10.56
N GLU A 11 -20.39 -24.69 -9.94
CA GLU A 11 -18.98 -25.06 -10.16
C GLU A 11 -18.76 -25.68 -11.57
N ARG A 12 -19.72 -26.46 -12.09
CA ARG A 12 -19.68 -26.93 -13.50
C ARG A 12 -19.90 -25.81 -14.52
N TRP A 13 -20.65 -24.76 -14.18
CA TRP A 13 -20.81 -23.58 -15.03
C TRP A 13 -19.50 -22.79 -15.16
N ALA A 14 -18.75 -22.62 -14.07
CA ALA A 14 -17.42 -21.99 -14.09
C ALA A 14 -16.43 -22.72 -15.01
N PHE A 15 -16.50 -24.05 -15.10
CA PHE A 15 -15.63 -24.84 -15.98
C PHE A 15 -15.87 -24.56 -17.47
N ARG A 16 -17.13 -24.49 -17.93
CA ARG A 16 -17.45 -24.15 -19.34
C ARG A 16 -16.97 -22.75 -19.73
N ASN A 17 -16.97 -21.80 -18.80
CA ASN A 17 -16.54 -20.41 -19.06
C ASN A 17 -15.04 -20.16 -18.81
N CYS A 18 -14.30 -21.11 -18.24
CA CYS A 18 -12.85 -20.99 -18.07
C CYS A 18 -12.10 -21.01 -19.42
N LEU A 19 -12.64 -21.73 -20.41
CA LEU A 19 -12.23 -21.67 -21.82
C LEU A 19 -12.55 -20.32 -22.51
N GLY A 20 -13.31 -19.44 -21.86
CA GLY A 20 -13.88 -18.20 -22.41
C GLY A 20 -13.51 -16.92 -21.65
N ARG A 21 -12.24 -16.73 -21.27
CA ARG A 21 -11.59 -15.43 -20.89
C ARG A 21 -12.41 -14.41 -20.05
N ARG A 22 -13.31 -14.80 -19.14
CA ARG A 22 -14.07 -13.87 -18.28
C ARG A 22 -14.26 -14.35 -16.82
N LEU A 23 -13.17 -14.66 -16.12
CA LEU A 23 -13.17 -14.86 -14.66
C LEU A 23 -11.93 -14.21 -14.01
N PRO A 24 -12.06 -13.60 -12.82
CA PRO A 24 -10.92 -12.99 -12.11
C PRO A 24 -9.94 -14.05 -11.58
N ARG A 25 -8.65 -13.72 -11.58
CA ARG A 25 -7.52 -14.66 -11.41
C ARG A 25 -7.62 -15.54 -10.15
N HIS A 26 -8.11 -15.01 -9.03
CA HIS A 26 -8.22 -15.74 -7.76
C HIS A 26 -9.18 -16.94 -7.81
N HIS A 27 -10.24 -16.87 -8.62
CA HIS A 27 -11.18 -17.99 -8.79
C HIS A 27 -10.59 -19.14 -9.62
N ILE A 28 -9.76 -18.82 -10.62
CA ILE A 28 -9.10 -19.81 -11.47
C ILE A 28 -8.10 -20.64 -10.65
N ILE A 29 -7.28 -19.96 -9.83
CA ILE A 29 -6.26 -20.61 -8.98
C ILE A 29 -6.93 -21.53 -7.93
N ARG A 30 -7.97 -21.06 -7.24
CA ARG A 30 -8.73 -21.89 -6.28
C ARG A 30 -9.37 -23.12 -6.95
N GLY A 31 -9.90 -22.98 -8.16
CA GLY A 31 -10.47 -24.09 -8.93
C GLY A 31 -9.43 -25.15 -9.31
N CYS A 32 -8.24 -24.73 -9.77
CA CYS A 32 -7.16 -25.66 -10.12
C CYS A 32 -6.58 -26.38 -8.90
N MET A 33 -6.30 -25.67 -7.79
CA MET A 33 -5.74 -26.29 -6.58
C MET A 33 -6.67 -27.35 -5.97
N PHE A 34 -7.98 -27.08 -5.92
CA PHE A 34 -8.94 -28.02 -5.35
C PHE A 34 -8.99 -29.35 -6.13
N ARG A 35 -8.86 -29.28 -7.45
CA ARG A 35 -8.88 -30.48 -8.31
C ARG A 35 -7.60 -31.31 -8.19
N VAL A 36 -6.43 -30.66 -8.10
CA VAL A 36 -5.15 -31.36 -7.83
C VAL A 36 -5.19 -32.05 -6.46
N ALA A 37 -5.72 -31.41 -5.42
CA ALA A 37 -5.81 -32.00 -4.08
C ALA A 37 -6.78 -33.19 -3.99
N VAL A 38 -7.87 -33.19 -4.76
CA VAL A 38 -8.94 -34.20 -4.67
C VAL A 38 -8.75 -35.38 -5.62
N ASP A 39 -8.28 -35.16 -6.85
CA ASP A 39 -8.20 -36.21 -7.86
C ASP A 39 -6.88 -37.01 -7.81
N VAL A 40 -5.75 -36.41 -7.39
CA VAL A 40 -4.44 -37.09 -7.35
C VAL A 40 -4.44 -38.39 -6.53
N PRO A 41 -5.08 -38.50 -5.35
CA PRO A 41 -5.13 -39.75 -4.58
C PRO A 41 -5.99 -40.87 -5.19
N ARG A 42 -6.77 -40.59 -6.26
CA ARG A 42 -7.79 -41.52 -6.81
C ARG A 42 -7.54 -41.96 -8.26
N LEU A 43 -6.50 -41.45 -8.91
CA LEU A 43 -6.25 -41.69 -10.33
C LEU A 43 -5.42 -42.96 -10.58
N LYS A 44 -6.04 -43.96 -11.21
CA LYS A 44 -5.28 -45.00 -11.95
C LYS A 44 -4.58 -44.33 -13.13
N ALA A 45 -3.31 -44.70 -13.38
CA ALA A 45 -2.42 -44.02 -14.33
C ALA A 45 -2.85 -44.16 -15.80
N SER A 46 -3.81 -43.34 -16.24
CA SER A 46 -4.21 -43.21 -17.65
C SER A 46 -3.55 -42.00 -18.32
N ARG A 47 -3.31 -42.09 -19.64
CA ARG A 47 -2.68 -41.00 -20.41
C ARG A 47 -3.56 -39.73 -20.50
N SER A 48 -4.86 -39.82 -20.28
CA SER A 48 -5.77 -38.66 -20.25
C SER A 48 -5.64 -37.88 -18.94
N ALA A 49 -5.53 -38.56 -17.79
CA ALA A 49 -5.33 -37.92 -16.49
C ALA A 49 -4.05 -37.07 -16.45
N TRP A 50 -2.95 -37.59 -17.01
CA TRP A 50 -1.70 -36.84 -17.13
C TRP A 50 -1.79 -35.59 -18.02
N ARG A 51 -2.66 -35.58 -19.05
CA ARG A 51 -2.90 -34.36 -19.85
C ARG A 51 -3.62 -33.29 -19.03
N GLU A 52 -4.68 -33.64 -18.30
CA GLU A 52 -5.42 -32.67 -17.47
C GLU A 52 -4.53 -32.06 -16.35
N ILE A 53 -3.68 -32.88 -15.73
CA ILE A 53 -2.70 -32.42 -14.73
C ILE A 53 -1.69 -31.44 -15.36
N MET A 54 -1.12 -31.78 -16.52
CA MET A 54 -0.16 -30.90 -17.21
C MET A 54 -0.79 -29.59 -17.68
N GLU A 55 -2.07 -29.56 -18.06
CA GLU A 55 -2.78 -28.31 -18.36
C GLU A 55 -3.05 -27.46 -17.11
N CYS A 56 -3.38 -28.08 -15.97
CA CYS A 56 -3.52 -27.38 -14.69
C CYS A 56 -2.19 -26.78 -14.21
N VAL A 57 -1.08 -27.52 -14.32
CA VAL A 57 0.28 -27.01 -14.04
C VAL A 57 0.65 -25.87 -14.98
N ARG A 58 0.33 -25.98 -16.28
CA ARG A 58 0.54 -24.91 -17.26
C ARG A 58 -0.24 -23.64 -16.93
N CYS A 59 -1.49 -23.77 -16.47
CA CYS A 59 -2.30 -22.63 -16.01
C CYS A 59 -1.74 -21.99 -14.72
N LEU A 60 -1.21 -22.78 -13.78
CA LEU A 60 -0.55 -22.25 -12.57
C LEU A 60 0.73 -21.47 -12.92
N ILE A 61 1.60 -22.01 -13.76
CA ILE A 61 2.85 -21.36 -14.20
C ILE A 61 2.57 -20.03 -14.93
N LEU A 62 1.57 -20.02 -15.82
CA LEU A 62 1.14 -18.80 -16.52
C LEU A 62 0.41 -17.81 -15.60
N GLY A 63 -0.31 -18.29 -14.58
CA GLY A 63 -0.99 -17.46 -13.59
C GLY A 63 -0.04 -16.73 -12.64
N MET A 64 1.13 -17.29 -12.36
CA MET A 64 2.16 -16.73 -11.46
C MET A 64 3.16 -15.77 -12.16
N GLY A 65 2.87 -15.34 -13.40
CA GLY A 65 3.68 -14.33 -14.11
C GLY A 65 4.96 -14.85 -14.76
N GLY A 66 5.17 -16.18 -14.80
CA GLY A 66 6.37 -16.82 -15.34
C GLY A 66 6.48 -16.84 -16.88
N MET A 67 6.34 -15.69 -17.56
CA MET A 67 6.38 -15.64 -19.03
C MET A 67 7.74 -16.08 -19.62
N ALA A 68 8.84 -15.90 -18.89
CA ALA A 68 10.18 -16.26 -19.36
C ALA A 68 10.40 -17.78 -19.54
N LEU A 69 9.76 -18.63 -18.73
CA LEU A 69 9.92 -20.09 -18.81
C LEU A 69 9.02 -20.74 -19.87
N ALA A 70 7.89 -20.11 -20.22
CA ALA A 70 6.96 -20.65 -21.21
C ALA A 70 7.47 -20.51 -22.66
N ALA A 71 8.20 -19.43 -22.96
CA ALA A 71 8.72 -19.17 -24.31
C ALA A 71 9.77 -20.22 -24.76
N THR A 72 10.70 -20.57 -23.86
CA THR A 72 11.81 -21.50 -24.14
C THR A 72 11.34 -22.93 -24.44
N LEU A 73 10.21 -23.35 -23.85
CA LEU A 73 9.62 -24.68 -24.07
C LEU A 73 8.73 -24.76 -25.31
N LEU A 74 8.26 -23.63 -25.85
CA LEU A 74 7.37 -23.58 -27.01
C LEU A 74 8.09 -23.31 -28.34
N GLY A 75 9.32 -22.78 -28.31
CA GLY A 75 10.10 -22.45 -29.51
C GLY A 75 10.54 -23.65 -30.37
N ILE A 76 10.54 -24.87 -29.82
CA ILE A 76 11.10 -26.07 -30.48
C ILE A 76 10.12 -26.72 -31.48
N ALA A 77 8.81 -26.42 -31.40
CA ALA A 77 7.78 -27.20 -32.09
C ALA A 77 7.39 -26.76 -33.51
N ARG A 78 8.03 -25.73 -34.11
CA ARG A 78 7.60 -25.15 -35.41
C ARG A 78 8.73 -24.71 -36.35
N ARG A 79 9.51 -25.66 -36.88
CA ARG A 79 10.19 -25.53 -38.19
C ARG A 79 10.17 -26.86 -38.93
N ALA A 80 9.15 -27.08 -39.75
CA ALA A 80 9.14 -28.13 -40.75
C ALA A 80 9.74 -27.57 -42.05
N VAL A 81 10.86 -28.15 -42.51
CA VAL A 81 11.48 -27.86 -43.82
C VAL A 81 11.63 -29.20 -44.54
N PRO A 82 11.11 -29.36 -45.77
CA PRO A 82 11.27 -30.59 -46.53
C PRO A 82 12.62 -30.57 -47.26
N VAL A 83 13.52 -31.50 -46.93
CA VAL A 83 14.76 -31.74 -47.67
C VAL A 83 14.83 -33.20 -48.11
N ARG A 84 15.33 -33.40 -49.33
CA ARG A 84 15.26 -34.65 -50.10
C ARG A 84 16.10 -35.79 -49.51
N ARG A 85 15.73 -37.02 -49.89
CA ARG A 85 16.56 -38.24 -49.74
C ARG A 85 17.98 -38.02 -50.24
N ALA A 86 18.96 -38.35 -49.41
CA ALA A 86 20.30 -38.79 -49.81
C ALA A 86 20.75 -39.89 -48.83
N MET A 87 21.32 -40.97 -49.35
CA MET A 87 21.86 -42.06 -48.53
C MET A 87 23.08 -41.57 -47.73
N ARG A 88 23.16 -41.93 -46.45
CA ARG A 88 24.41 -41.96 -45.66
C ARG A 88 24.33 -43.13 -44.68
N GLU A 89 25.48 -43.76 -44.46
CA GLU A 89 25.60 -45.03 -43.73
C GLU A 89 25.24 -44.89 -42.24
N GLU A 90 24.71 -45.97 -41.65
CA GLU A 90 24.49 -46.07 -40.21
C GLU A 90 25.83 -46.20 -39.46
N VAL A 91 26.46 -45.08 -39.13
CA VAL A 91 27.43 -45.06 -38.02
C VAL A 91 26.65 -45.14 -36.72
N ARG A 92 26.45 -46.36 -36.22
CA ARG A 92 25.83 -46.61 -34.91
C ARG A 92 26.76 -46.18 -33.79
N VAL A 93 26.72 -44.90 -33.43
CA VAL A 93 27.23 -44.45 -32.13
C VAL A 93 26.37 -45.13 -31.07
N ALA A 94 26.97 -46.06 -30.32
CA ALA A 94 26.36 -46.63 -29.14
C ALA A 94 26.22 -45.51 -28.09
N ALA A 95 25.06 -44.86 -28.08
CA ALA A 95 24.70 -43.93 -27.03
C ALA A 95 24.53 -44.74 -25.75
N ASP A 96 25.57 -44.74 -24.91
CA ASP A 96 25.54 -45.31 -23.58
C ASP A 96 24.49 -44.58 -22.75
N ARG A 97 23.29 -45.19 -22.68
CA ARG A 97 22.15 -44.65 -21.94
C ARG A 97 22.30 -45.05 -20.49
N SER A 98 23.07 -44.28 -19.75
CA SER A 98 23.10 -44.33 -18.28
C SER A 98 21.68 -44.18 -17.75
N ALA A 99 21.07 -45.29 -17.36
CA ALA A 99 19.73 -45.33 -16.82
C ALA A 99 19.77 -44.80 -15.39
N PHE A 100 19.35 -43.54 -15.23
CA PHE A 100 19.31 -42.86 -13.93
C PHE A 100 18.49 -43.68 -12.93
N THR A 101 19.07 -44.02 -11.79
CA THR A 101 18.38 -44.85 -10.80
C THR A 101 17.32 -44.03 -10.05
N LEU A 102 16.28 -44.72 -9.56
CA LEU A 102 15.24 -44.10 -8.73
C LEU A 102 15.83 -43.39 -7.49
N VAL A 103 16.91 -43.94 -6.93
CA VAL A 103 17.57 -43.44 -5.74
C VAL A 103 18.32 -42.13 -6.02
N GLU A 104 19.08 -42.06 -7.12
CA GLU A 104 19.77 -40.81 -7.51
C GLU A 104 18.78 -39.68 -7.74
N LEU A 105 17.63 -39.96 -8.37
CA LEU A 105 16.58 -38.95 -8.57
C LEU A 105 15.98 -38.49 -7.24
N LEU A 106 15.71 -39.43 -6.32
CA LEU A 106 15.18 -39.13 -4.99
C LEU A 106 16.15 -38.25 -4.17
N VAL A 107 17.45 -38.55 -4.22
CA VAL A 107 18.48 -37.77 -3.50
C VAL A 107 18.59 -36.36 -4.07
N VAL A 108 18.60 -36.19 -5.39
CA VAL A 108 18.67 -34.87 -6.03
C VAL A 108 17.45 -34.00 -5.67
N ILE A 109 16.23 -34.55 -5.74
CA ILE A 109 15.04 -33.76 -5.36
C ILE A 109 14.99 -33.47 -3.85
N ALA A 110 15.53 -34.36 -3.00
CA ALA A 110 15.63 -34.10 -1.56
C ALA A 110 16.60 -32.95 -1.25
N ILE A 111 17.80 -32.95 -1.87
CA ILE A 111 18.79 -31.87 -1.71
C ILE A 111 18.22 -30.53 -2.22
N ILE A 112 17.61 -30.51 -3.42
CA ILE A 112 16.97 -29.31 -3.96
C ILE A 112 15.82 -28.83 -3.05
N GLY A 113 15.02 -29.75 -2.51
CA GLY A 113 13.95 -29.44 -1.56
C GLY A 113 14.47 -28.77 -0.28
N VAL A 114 15.54 -29.31 0.32
CA VAL A 114 16.19 -28.72 1.50
C VAL A 114 16.78 -27.34 1.18
N LEU A 115 17.48 -27.19 0.05
CA LEU A 115 18.05 -25.90 -0.36
C LEU A 115 16.96 -24.83 -0.57
N ILE A 116 15.86 -25.17 -1.25
CA ILE A 116 14.73 -24.24 -1.44
C ILE A 116 14.05 -23.91 -0.11
N ALA A 117 13.87 -24.89 0.79
CA ALA A 117 13.28 -24.66 2.11
C ALA A 117 14.09 -23.69 2.97
N LEU A 118 15.43 -23.71 2.86
CA LEU A 118 16.31 -22.78 3.57
C LEU A 118 16.42 -21.41 2.89
N LEU A 119 16.39 -21.36 1.55
CA LEU A 119 16.54 -20.12 0.78
C LEU A 119 15.24 -19.29 0.69
N LEU A 120 14.06 -19.91 0.68
CA LEU A 120 12.79 -19.19 0.49
C LEU A 120 12.51 -18.16 1.60
N PRO A 121 12.66 -18.46 2.91
CA PRO A 121 12.49 -17.47 3.98
C PRO A 121 13.52 -16.34 3.89
N ALA A 122 14.77 -16.66 3.55
CA ALA A 122 15.85 -15.68 3.43
C ALA A 122 15.59 -14.68 2.29
N VAL A 123 15.14 -15.16 1.11
CA VAL A 123 14.79 -14.30 -0.03
C VAL A 123 13.58 -13.40 0.29
N GLN A 124 12.62 -13.88 1.07
CA GLN A 124 11.48 -13.07 1.52
C GLN A 124 11.91 -11.97 2.49
N ALA A 125 12.72 -12.30 3.50
CA ALA A 125 13.27 -11.34 4.45
C ALA A 125 14.13 -10.27 3.75
N ALA A 126 14.99 -10.66 2.81
CA ALA A 126 15.83 -9.74 2.04
C ALA A 126 15.00 -8.78 1.17
N ARG A 127 13.92 -9.26 0.54
CA ARG A 127 12.99 -8.40 -0.23
C ARG A 127 12.31 -7.37 0.66
N GLU A 128 11.87 -7.76 1.86
CA GLU A 128 11.20 -6.85 2.77
C GLU A 128 12.16 -5.81 3.37
N ALA A 129 13.41 -6.20 3.67
CA ALA A 129 14.46 -5.24 4.05
C ALA A 129 14.69 -4.20 2.94
N ALA A 130 14.76 -4.60 1.67
CA ALA A 130 14.91 -3.68 0.54
C ALA A 130 13.70 -2.72 0.39
N ARG A 131 12.47 -3.20 0.66
CA ARG A 131 11.27 -2.36 0.64
C ARG A 131 11.27 -1.33 1.78
N ARG A 132 11.65 -1.72 3.01
CA ARG A 132 11.84 -0.79 4.13
C ARG A 132 12.83 0.31 3.78
N VAL A 133 13.99 -0.03 3.22
CA VAL A 133 14.98 0.97 2.77
C VAL A 133 14.39 1.95 1.74
N SER A 134 13.51 1.47 0.85
CA SER A 134 12.78 2.35 -0.06
C SER A 134 11.82 3.30 0.66
N CYS A 135 11.06 2.82 1.66
CA CYS A 135 10.14 3.67 2.41
C CYS A 135 10.86 4.66 3.35
N THR A 136 11.98 4.27 3.97
CA THR A 136 12.83 5.20 4.74
C THR A 136 13.46 6.28 3.86
N ASN A 137 13.89 5.94 2.65
CA ASN A 137 14.43 6.93 1.70
C ASN A 137 13.36 7.93 1.25
N LYS A 138 12.12 7.48 1.03
CA LYS A 138 10.99 8.36 0.71
C LYS A 138 10.63 9.29 1.87
N LEU A 139 10.57 8.77 3.10
CA LEU A 139 10.42 9.61 4.29
C LEU A 139 11.57 10.60 4.46
N LYS A 140 12.81 10.22 4.13
CA LYS A 140 13.95 11.15 4.18
C LYS A 140 13.82 12.26 3.14
N GLN A 141 13.35 11.95 1.93
CA GLN A 141 13.03 12.96 0.91
C GLN A 141 11.90 13.89 1.36
N ILE A 142 10.84 13.36 1.99
CA ILE A 142 9.73 14.15 2.54
C ILE A 142 10.22 15.06 3.69
N GLY A 143 11.00 14.53 4.63
CA GLY A 143 11.57 15.29 5.75
C GLY A 143 12.54 16.40 5.30
N LEU A 144 13.40 16.12 4.32
CA LEU A 144 14.24 17.15 3.71
C LEU A 144 13.41 18.19 2.93
N GLY A 145 12.35 17.78 2.22
CA GLY A 145 11.42 18.69 1.55
C GLY A 145 10.68 19.61 2.53
N LEU A 146 10.31 19.09 3.71
CA LEU A 146 9.71 19.86 4.81
C LEU A 146 10.68 20.89 5.39
N LEU A 147 11.94 20.51 5.65
CA LEU A 147 12.99 21.42 6.12
C LEU A 147 13.35 22.50 5.08
N ASN A 148 13.43 22.12 3.81
CA ASN A 148 13.68 23.07 2.72
C ASN A 148 12.51 24.05 2.55
N TYR A 149 11.27 23.58 2.73
CA TYR A 149 10.09 24.45 2.79
C TYR A 149 10.18 25.42 3.98
N GLU A 150 10.50 24.92 5.18
CA GLU A 150 10.60 25.73 6.39
C GLU A 150 11.72 26.78 6.26
N SER A 151 12.89 26.41 5.77
CA SER A 151 13.99 27.34 5.54
C SER A 151 13.62 28.46 4.54
N ALA A 152 12.75 28.18 3.57
CA ALA A 152 12.32 29.17 2.58
C ALA A 152 11.14 30.05 3.04
N ASN A 153 10.23 29.52 3.85
CA ASN A 153 8.98 30.18 4.25
C ASN A 153 8.97 30.64 5.72
N GLN A 154 10.00 30.29 6.51
CA GLN A 154 10.13 30.52 7.95
C GLN A 154 9.09 29.78 8.82
N HIS A 155 8.34 28.84 8.23
CA HIS A 155 7.43 27.94 8.91
C HIS A 155 7.27 26.64 8.11
N PHE A 156 6.99 25.52 8.78
CA PHE A 156 6.59 24.27 8.14
C PHE A 156 5.30 24.46 7.34
N PRO A 157 5.08 23.70 6.25
CA PRO A 157 3.84 23.81 5.49
C PRO A 157 2.65 23.40 6.36
N PRO A 158 1.46 23.98 6.13
CA PRO A 158 0.26 23.54 6.83
C PRO A 158 -0.03 22.07 6.53
N GLY A 159 -0.43 21.31 7.55
CA GLY A 159 -0.77 19.89 7.40
C GLY A 159 -1.78 19.65 6.30
N GLY A 160 -2.78 20.53 6.21
CA GLY A 160 -3.60 20.76 5.03
C GLY A 160 -4.06 22.21 4.94
N ARG A 161 -4.52 22.62 3.77
CA ARG A 161 -5.24 23.89 3.54
C ARG A 161 -6.70 23.62 3.24
N PHE A 162 -7.54 24.63 3.40
CA PHE A 162 -8.92 24.62 2.89
C PHE A 162 -8.94 24.69 1.37
N GLY A 163 -9.98 24.11 0.77
CA GLY A 163 -10.28 24.30 -0.65
C GLY A 163 -10.90 25.67 -0.93
N LYS A 164 -11.20 25.94 -2.20
CA LYS A 164 -11.82 27.19 -2.62
C LYS A 164 -13.34 27.06 -2.51
N ARG A 165 -13.92 27.98 -1.74
CA ARG A 165 -15.37 28.05 -1.48
C ARG A 165 -16.17 28.38 -2.74
N ALA A 166 -16.64 27.33 -3.41
CA ALA A 166 -17.75 27.37 -4.37
C ALA A 166 -19.06 26.80 -3.79
N SER A 167 -18.97 25.97 -2.74
CA SER A 167 -20.06 25.21 -2.13
C SER A 167 -19.89 25.03 -0.62
N ASN A 168 -20.92 24.55 0.07
CA ASN A 168 -20.90 24.21 1.50
C ASN A 168 -20.01 23.01 1.85
N ASP A 169 -19.48 22.31 0.85
CA ASP A 169 -18.55 21.19 0.93
C ASP A 169 -17.34 21.53 0.05
N SER A 170 -16.13 21.53 0.60
CA SER A 170 -14.91 21.87 -0.15
C SER A 170 -13.69 21.08 0.37
N TYR A 171 -12.76 20.76 -0.54
CA TYR A 171 -11.57 19.96 -0.27
C TYR A 171 -10.31 20.66 -0.75
N GLY A 172 -9.38 20.94 0.18
CA GLY A 172 -8.09 21.55 -0.16
C GLY A 172 -6.96 20.54 -0.36
N PHE A 173 -5.74 21.08 -0.31
CA PHE A 173 -4.49 20.36 -0.58
C PHE A 173 -3.72 20.05 0.71
N GLY A 174 -3.10 18.88 0.77
CA GLY A 174 -2.26 18.46 1.89
C GLY A 174 -0.83 19.01 1.80
N PHE A 175 -0.07 18.93 2.89
CA PHE A 175 1.35 19.31 2.93
C PHE A 175 2.16 18.67 1.78
N ALA A 176 1.82 17.44 1.38
CA ALA A 176 2.46 16.69 0.30
C ALA A 176 2.45 17.43 -1.05
N ALA A 177 1.41 18.21 -1.35
CA ALA A 177 1.35 19.05 -2.55
C ALA A 177 2.21 20.31 -2.41
N ALA A 178 2.30 20.88 -1.20
CA ALA A 178 3.07 22.10 -0.94
C ALA A 178 4.60 21.85 -0.96
N ILE A 179 5.06 20.66 -0.60
CA ILE A 179 6.50 20.32 -0.57
C ILE A 179 7.06 19.83 -1.91
N LEU A 180 6.26 19.65 -2.96
CA LEU A 180 6.72 19.14 -4.27
C LEU A 180 7.92 19.91 -4.85
N PRO A 181 7.96 21.26 -4.83
CA PRO A 181 9.11 22.02 -5.36
C PRO A 181 10.42 21.68 -4.62
N TYR A 182 10.31 21.45 -3.31
CA TYR A 182 11.39 21.16 -2.38
C TYR A 182 11.82 19.67 -2.38
N MET A 183 11.16 18.84 -3.19
CA MET A 183 11.46 17.43 -3.43
C MET A 183 11.89 17.16 -4.89
N GLU A 184 12.27 18.19 -5.64
CA GLU A 184 12.59 18.13 -7.09
C GLU A 184 11.41 17.66 -7.98
N LEU A 185 10.16 17.86 -7.52
CA LEU A 185 8.93 17.51 -8.23
C LEU A 185 8.23 18.74 -8.83
N ASN A 186 9.00 19.76 -9.24
CA ASN A 186 8.50 21.01 -9.83
C ASN A 186 7.54 20.76 -11.03
N ALA A 187 7.89 19.85 -11.93
CA ALA A 187 7.06 19.50 -13.09
C ALA A 187 5.70 18.84 -12.72
N LEU A 188 5.56 18.32 -11.50
CA LEU A 188 4.26 17.86 -10.98
C LEU A 188 3.52 19.00 -10.29
N TYR A 189 4.23 19.87 -9.56
CA TYR A 189 3.66 21.04 -8.89
C TYR A 189 3.01 22.03 -9.88
N GLU A 190 3.69 22.35 -10.99
CA GLU A 190 3.21 23.27 -12.03
C GLU A 190 1.92 22.78 -12.73
N ARG A 191 1.57 21.50 -12.61
CA ARG A 191 0.34 20.93 -13.18
C ARG A 191 -0.87 21.11 -12.25
N ILE A 192 -0.65 21.39 -10.96
CA ILE A 192 -1.71 21.51 -9.95
C ILE A 192 -2.30 22.93 -10.00
N ASP A 193 -3.60 23.01 -10.27
CA ASP A 193 -4.36 24.26 -10.15
C ASP A 193 -4.82 24.45 -8.70
N PHE A 194 -4.02 25.17 -7.91
CA PHE A 194 -4.37 25.55 -6.54
C PHE A 194 -5.56 26.54 -6.44
N THR A 195 -6.10 27.01 -7.57
CA THR A 195 -7.27 27.90 -7.61
C THR A 195 -8.60 27.15 -7.71
N ILE A 196 -8.59 25.82 -7.62
CA ILE A 196 -9.77 24.95 -7.52
C ILE A 196 -9.49 23.81 -6.53
N ASP A 197 -10.53 23.09 -6.11
CA ASP A 197 -10.39 21.97 -5.16
C ASP A 197 -9.58 20.79 -5.76
N PHE A 198 -8.96 19.97 -4.91
CA PHE A 198 -8.10 18.86 -5.37
C PHE A 198 -8.85 17.81 -6.20
N ASN A 199 -10.18 17.70 -6.02
CA ASN A 199 -11.07 16.80 -6.74
C ASN A 199 -11.76 17.47 -7.94
N ALA A 200 -11.52 18.75 -8.22
CA ALA A 200 -11.98 19.36 -9.46
C ALA A 200 -11.05 18.98 -10.63
N SER A 201 -11.54 19.10 -11.87
CA SER A 201 -10.69 18.95 -13.07
C SER A 201 -9.90 20.23 -13.33
N PRO A 202 -8.58 20.19 -13.61
CA PRO A 202 -7.78 19.01 -13.97
C PRO A 202 -7.18 18.22 -12.79
N ASN A 203 -7.16 18.76 -11.57
CA ASN A 203 -6.49 18.18 -10.41
C ASN A 203 -6.85 16.71 -10.15
N VAL A 204 -8.11 16.31 -10.32
CA VAL A 204 -8.55 14.91 -10.16
C VAL A 204 -7.73 13.93 -11.00
N GLN A 205 -7.25 14.32 -12.19
CA GLN A 205 -6.41 13.45 -13.03
C GLN A 205 -5.01 13.24 -12.42
N LEU A 206 -4.45 14.25 -11.74
CA LEU A 206 -3.19 14.13 -11.00
C LEU A 206 -3.33 13.26 -9.74
N ALA A 207 -4.52 13.29 -9.12
CA ALA A 207 -4.85 12.39 -8.02
C ALA A 207 -4.95 10.92 -8.46
N ILE A 208 -5.39 10.67 -9.70
CA ILE A 208 -5.45 9.34 -10.32
C ILE A 208 -4.06 8.87 -10.75
N GLU A 209 -3.29 9.72 -11.45
CA GLU A 209 -1.91 9.40 -11.90
C GLU A 209 -1.00 8.98 -10.74
N GLY A 210 -1.15 9.65 -9.58
CA GLY A 210 -0.41 9.34 -8.38
C GLY A 210 1.02 9.89 -8.37
N ALA A 211 1.62 9.90 -7.18
CA ALA A 211 3.00 10.32 -6.99
C ALA A 211 3.78 9.20 -6.28
N SER A 212 4.68 8.54 -7.02
CA SER A 212 5.40 7.35 -6.54
C SER A 212 6.27 7.62 -5.30
N SER A 213 6.73 8.87 -5.10
CA SER A 213 7.44 9.33 -3.90
C SER A 213 6.62 9.20 -2.62
N PHE A 214 5.29 9.27 -2.70
CA PHE A 214 4.41 9.20 -1.54
C PHE A 214 3.83 7.80 -1.26
N ARG A 215 4.25 6.76 -1.99
CA ARG A 215 3.73 5.38 -1.83
C ARG A 215 4.79 4.41 -1.32
N CYS A 216 4.53 3.68 -0.24
CA CYS A 216 5.46 2.69 0.31
C CYS A 216 5.35 1.34 -0.45
N PRO A 217 6.43 0.74 -0.99
CA PRO A 217 6.36 -0.52 -1.74
C PRO A 217 5.99 -1.79 -0.94
N SER A 218 5.89 -1.72 0.39
CA SER A 218 5.33 -2.81 1.20
C SER A 218 3.82 -2.72 1.36
N PHE A 219 3.19 -1.59 1.04
CA PHE A 219 1.74 -1.44 1.03
C PHE A 219 1.12 -2.36 -0.03
N SER A 220 0.25 -3.29 0.38
CA SER A 220 -0.42 -4.24 -0.51
C SER A 220 -1.73 -3.73 -1.10
N GLY A 221 -2.16 -2.52 -0.71
CA GLY A 221 -3.34 -1.86 -1.25
C GLY A 221 -3.14 -1.44 -2.71
N ALA A 222 -4.08 -1.87 -3.56
CA ALA A 222 -4.21 -1.35 -4.91
C ALA A 222 -4.65 0.11 -4.86
N ASP A 223 -4.24 0.90 -5.85
CA ASP A 223 -4.89 2.19 -6.14
C ASP A 223 -6.36 1.92 -6.49
N GLY A 224 -7.23 2.90 -6.25
CA GLY A 224 -8.66 2.74 -6.48
C GLY A 224 -9.52 2.97 -5.24
N GLU A 225 -9.38 4.12 -4.58
CA GLU A 225 -10.55 4.68 -3.91
C GLU A 225 -11.53 5.12 -4.98
N THR A 226 -12.56 4.31 -5.20
CA THR A 226 -13.64 4.61 -6.14
C THR A 226 -14.57 5.65 -5.50
N TRP A 227 -14.24 6.93 -5.61
CA TRP A 227 -15.10 8.01 -5.11
C TRP A 227 -15.82 8.70 -6.26
N SER A 228 -17.13 8.93 -6.12
CA SER A 228 -17.93 9.63 -7.13
C SER A 228 -17.75 11.13 -6.96
N ILE A 229 -16.73 11.65 -7.63
CA ILE A 229 -16.31 13.05 -7.57
C ILE A 229 -17.27 13.95 -8.36
N VAL A 230 -17.87 13.41 -9.42
CA VAL A 230 -18.98 14.01 -10.18
C VAL A 230 -20.17 13.06 -10.09
N PRO A 231 -21.42 13.53 -9.92
CA PRO A 231 -22.59 12.67 -9.94
C PRO A 231 -22.65 11.82 -11.23
N GLY A 232 -22.31 10.53 -11.12
CA GLY A 232 -22.25 9.58 -12.24
C GLY A 232 -20.85 9.22 -12.76
N SER A 233 -19.76 9.84 -12.29
CA SER A 233 -18.39 9.32 -12.48
C SER A 233 -17.97 8.44 -11.31
N ILE A 234 -17.01 7.54 -11.56
CA ILE A 234 -16.31 6.77 -10.53
C ILE A 234 -14.81 6.81 -10.85
N ASP A 235 -14.08 7.65 -10.14
CA ASP A 235 -12.68 7.94 -10.43
C ASP A 235 -11.78 7.27 -9.37
N GLU A 236 -10.80 6.47 -9.81
CA GLU A 236 -9.90 5.68 -8.96
C GLU A 236 -8.69 6.51 -8.54
N MET A 237 -8.68 7.05 -7.32
CA MET A 237 -7.53 7.83 -6.81
C MET A 237 -6.35 6.96 -6.35
N SER A 238 -5.12 7.45 -6.58
CA SER A 238 -3.88 6.81 -6.15
C SER A 238 -3.47 7.22 -4.73
N ILE A 239 -3.08 6.22 -3.94
CA ILE A 239 -2.99 6.27 -2.48
C ILE A 239 -1.62 6.80 -2.02
N GLY A 240 -1.63 7.82 -1.15
CA GLY A 240 -0.47 8.16 -0.33
C GLY A 240 -0.29 7.17 0.83
N CYS A 241 0.94 6.92 1.28
CA CYS A 241 1.27 6.03 2.41
C CYS A 241 1.92 6.77 3.58
N TYR A 242 1.87 8.11 3.60
CA TYR A 242 2.47 8.95 4.62
C TYR A 242 1.48 10.01 5.11
N TYR A 243 1.36 10.16 6.43
CA TYR A 243 0.57 11.20 7.11
C TYR A 243 1.49 12.20 7.80
N GLY A 244 1.10 13.47 7.83
CA GLY A 244 1.63 14.43 8.78
C GLY A 244 1.15 14.14 10.21
N VAL A 245 1.96 14.49 11.20
CA VAL A 245 1.62 14.39 12.62
C VAL A 245 1.06 15.73 13.09
N SER A 246 -0.24 15.77 13.39
CA SER A 246 -0.92 16.98 13.83
C SER A 246 -0.89 17.21 15.33
N GLY A 247 -0.62 16.14 16.10
CA GLY A 247 -0.63 16.15 17.56
C GLY A 247 -0.94 14.79 18.16
N ALA A 248 -1.30 14.80 19.43
CA ALA A 248 -1.72 13.62 20.20
C ALA A 248 -2.82 13.99 21.20
N ASP A 249 -3.67 13.02 21.54
CA ASP A 249 -4.67 13.15 22.61
C ASP A 249 -3.96 13.35 23.96
N PRO A 250 -4.06 14.51 24.62
CA PRO A 250 -3.28 14.82 25.80
C PRO A 250 -3.63 13.88 26.96
N ALA A 251 -2.62 13.31 27.63
CA ALA A 251 -2.84 12.39 28.75
C ALA A 251 -3.55 13.05 29.95
N ILE A 252 -3.51 14.38 30.02
CA ILE A 252 -4.24 15.21 30.98
C ILE A 252 -4.81 16.41 30.20
N ALA A 253 -6.11 16.67 30.31
CA ALA A 253 -6.79 17.75 29.59
C ALA A 253 -6.51 19.15 30.19
N THR A 254 -5.25 19.58 30.16
CA THR A 254 -4.78 20.84 30.78
C THR A 254 -4.56 22.00 29.81
N THR A 255 -4.69 21.80 28.50
CA THR A 255 -4.68 22.90 27.52
C THR A 255 -5.94 22.88 26.63
N PRO A 256 -6.64 24.00 26.44
CA PRO A 256 -7.81 24.10 25.57
C PRO A 256 -7.41 24.19 24.09
N ARG A 257 -6.62 23.23 23.62
CA ARG A 257 -6.15 23.09 22.22
C ARG A 257 -6.87 21.97 21.47
N GLU A 258 -7.89 21.40 22.08
CA GLU A 258 -8.98 20.73 21.37
C GLU A 258 -9.80 21.78 20.65
N TYR A 259 -9.90 21.69 19.32
CA TYR A 259 -11.00 22.34 18.62
C TYR A 259 -12.05 21.27 18.36
N TYR A 260 -13.13 21.27 19.15
CA TYR A 260 -14.36 20.54 18.84
C TYR A 260 -14.99 21.16 17.60
N LEU A 261 -14.49 20.70 16.45
CA LEU A 261 -14.93 21.14 15.14
C LEU A 261 -16.28 20.48 14.80
N TYR A 262 -17.33 21.15 15.26
CA TYR A 262 -18.76 20.88 15.06
C TYR A 262 -19.38 19.76 15.93
N PRO A 263 -20.53 20.01 16.60
CA PRO A 263 -21.19 19.04 17.47
C PRO A 263 -22.18 18.10 16.76
N SER A 264 -22.33 18.15 15.42
CA SER A 264 -23.27 17.31 14.68
C SER A 264 -22.64 16.60 13.48
N GLY A 265 -22.13 15.38 13.71
CA GLY A 265 -21.60 14.51 12.66
C GLY A 265 -20.61 13.49 13.18
N ALA A 266 -21.09 12.33 13.64
CA ALA A 266 -20.28 11.33 14.37
C ALA A 266 -19.10 10.71 13.56
N HIS A 267 -18.93 11.05 12.28
CA HIS A 267 -18.00 10.39 11.37
C HIS A 267 -16.52 10.77 11.58
N CYS A 268 -16.20 12.06 11.81
CA CYS A 268 -14.81 12.50 11.76
C CYS A 268 -14.08 12.55 13.09
N GLY A 269 -14.75 12.94 14.19
CA GLY A 269 -14.19 12.76 15.54
C GLY A 269 -13.11 13.77 15.96
N PRO A 270 -12.52 13.57 17.15
CA PRO A 270 -11.61 14.54 17.76
C PRO A 270 -10.34 14.71 16.91
N TYR A 271 -9.79 15.92 16.93
CA TYR A 271 -8.55 16.27 16.25
C TYR A 271 -7.77 17.25 17.13
N TYR A 272 -6.45 17.05 17.21
CA TYR A 272 -5.57 17.77 18.13
C TYR A 272 -4.53 18.57 17.34
N PHE A 273 -4.17 19.76 17.86
CA PHE A 273 -3.30 20.75 17.21
C PHE A 273 -1.99 21.01 17.99
N ASN A 274 -1.56 20.06 18.82
CA ASN A 274 -0.37 20.14 19.66
C ASN A 274 0.91 19.56 18.99
N GLY A 275 0.83 19.06 17.76
CA GLY A 275 1.97 18.67 16.92
C GLY A 275 2.34 19.77 15.91
N ILE A 276 2.96 19.40 14.78
CA ILE A 276 3.51 20.35 13.80
C ILE A 276 2.56 20.55 12.60
N LEU A 277 2.12 19.45 11.98
CA LEU A 277 1.37 19.47 10.72
C LEU A 277 -0.13 19.35 11.00
N TYR A 278 -0.79 20.46 11.32
CA TYR A 278 -2.25 20.52 11.49
C TYR A 278 -2.90 21.44 10.42
N PRO A 279 -4.24 21.41 10.25
CA PRO A 279 -4.96 22.27 9.30
C PRO A 279 -4.61 23.76 9.47
N SER A 280 -4.15 24.40 8.39
CA SER A 280 -3.67 25.79 8.37
C SER A 280 -2.58 26.12 9.41
N SER A 281 -1.71 25.16 9.74
CA SER A 281 -0.56 25.41 10.63
C SER A 281 0.54 26.25 9.98
N GLU A 282 1.16 27.13 10.77
CA GLU A 282 2.31 27.97 10.41
C GLU A 282 3.37 27.87 11.53
N ILE A 283 3.72 26.64 11.92
CA ILE A 283 4.68 26.34 12.99
C ILE A 283 6.11 26.50 12.48
N ALA A 284 6.94 27.32 13.13
CA ALA A 284 8.36 27.46 12.83
C ALA A 284 9.20 26.48 13.68
N THR A 285 10.44 26.19 13.29
CA THR A 285 11.33 25.29 14.06
C THR A 285 11.52 25.75 15.51
N ARG A 286 11.52 27.06 15.76
CA ARG A 286 11.62 27.66 17.11
C ARG A 286 10.42 27.34 18.03
N ASP A 287 9.27 26.98 17.45
CA ASP A 287 8.03 26.71 18.19
C ASP A 287 7.94 25.22 18.62
N ILE A 288 8.98 24.43 18.34
CA ILE A 288 9.15 23.03 18.75
C ILE A 288 10.05 22.99 20.00
N THR A 289 9.48 23.32 21.15
CA THR A 289 10.23 23.44 22.41
C THR A 289 10.71 22.10 22.96
N ASP A 290 10.08 20.99 22.58
CA ASP A 290 10.50 19.63 22.96
C ASP A 290 11.74 19.15 22.19
N GLY A 291 12.15 19.90 21.14
CA GLY A 291 13.32 19.63 20.31
C GLY A 291 12.97 18.89 19.01
N SER A 292 13.51 19.37 17.89
CA SER A 292 13.18 18.85 16.56
C SER A 292 13.58 17.39 16.32
N ALA A 293 14.60 16.88 17.04
CA ALA A 293 15.00 15.47 17.02
C ALA A 293 14.11 14.55 17.89
N HIS A 294 13.13 15.12 18.59
CA HIS A 294 12.24 14.44 19.55
C HIS A 294 10.75 14.64 19.25
N THR A 295 10.41 15.47 18.25
CA THR A 295 9.05 15.60 17.72
C THR A 295 8.93 14.93 16.34
N LEU A 296 7.95 14.03 16.20
CA LEU A 296 7.56 13.38 14.94
C LEU A 296 6.84 14.39 14.04
N ILE A 297 7.16 14.39 12.75
CA ILE A 297 6.52 15.28 11.76
C ILE A 297 5.72 14.52 10.71
N VAL A 298 6.20 13.36 10.24
CA VAL A 298 5.51 12.50 9.26
C VAL A 298 5.68 11.04 9.63
N GLY A 299 4.63 10.24 9.52
CA GLY A 299 4.66 8.79 9.76
C GLY A 299 4.03 8.00 8.63
N GLU A 300 4.37 6.72 8.53
CA GLU A 300 3.69 5.79 7.63
C GLU A 300 2.23 5.55 8.03
N ARG A 301 1.39 5.28 7.02
CA ARG A 301 0.02 4.79 7.19
C ARG A 301 -0.24 3.53 6.37
N ILE A 302 -1.13 2.69 6.90
CA ILE A 302 -1.67 1.50 6.22
C ILE A 302 -3.15 1.59 5.89
N PHE A 303 -3.84 2.64 6.33
CA PHE A 303 -5.29 2.76 6.16
C PHE A 303 -5.71 4.17 5.72
N GLU A 304 -6.93 4.23 5.20
CA GLU A 304 -7.53 5.30 4.41
C GLU A 304 -6.99 5.44 2.97
N LEU A 305 -7.89 5.28 2.00
CA LEU A 305 -7.58 5.19 0.56
C LEU A 305 -7.43 6.58 -0.10
N ARG A 306 -7.07 7.63 0.66
CA ARG A 306 -7.11 9.00 0.15
C ARG A 306 -5.95 9.34 -0.79
N SER A 307 -6.25 10.15 -1.81
CA SER A 307 -5.26 10.70 -2.73
C SER A 307 -4.07 11.33 -2.00
N TRP A 308 -2.88 11.06 -2.51
CA TRP A 308 -1.60 11.57 -1.99
C TRP A 308 -1.54 13.10 -1.80
N MET A 309 -2.33 13.88 -2.56
CA MET A 309 -2.36 15.36 -2.47
C MET A 309 -3.54 15.93 -1.70
N ARG A 310 -4.49 15.10 -1.25
CA ARG A 310 -5.71 15.56 -0.57
C ARG A 310 -5.40 16.13 0.81
N GLY A 311 -5.90 17.34 1.08
CA GLY A 311 -5.77 18.02 2.36
C GLY A 311 -7.01 17.88 3.24
N ASP A 312 -7.48 19.02 3.72
CA ASP A 312 -8.60 19.09 4.65
C ASP A 312 -9.94 19.17 3.92
N TYR A 313 -10.90 18.45 4.47
CA TYR A 313 -12.31 18.58 4.12
C TYR A 313 -12.99 19.56 5.08
N TYR A 314 -13.75 20.46 4.48
CA TYR A 314 -14.37 21.61 5.11
C TYR A 314 -15.88 21.61 4.84
N GLN A 315 -16.68 21.99 5.84
CA GLN A 315 -18.11 22.26 5.70
C GLN A 315 -18.52 23.64 6.19
N GLY A 316 -19.61 24.16 5.64
CA GLY A 316 -20.26 25.40 6.09
C GLY A 316 -19.99 26.61 5.19
N SER A 317 -20.49 27.78 5.61
CA SER A 317 -20.48 28.98 4.77
C SER A 317 -19.11 29.68 4.72
N ALA A 318 -18.98 30.65 3.81
CA ALA A 318 -17.81 31.52 3.74
C ALA A 318 -17.53 32.30 5.05
N ALA A 319 -18.56 32.52 5.88
CA ALA A 319 -18.45 33.26 7.13
C ALA A 319 -18.13 32.39 8.35
N SER A 320 -18.24 31.05 8.29
CA SER A 320 -18.16 30.20 9.51
C SER A 320 -17.29 28.91 9.41
N PRO A 321 -15.95 29.06 9.34
CA PRO A 321 -14.88 28.25 9.98
C PRO A 321 -14.86 26.71 10.13
N SER A 322 -15.81 25.90 9.70
CA SER A 322 -15.92 24.50 10.16
C SER A 322 -15.09 23.46 9.35
N ILE A 323 -13.83 23.25 9.74
CA ILE A 323 -13.03 22.07 9.32
C ILE A 323 -13.74 20.80 9.80
N VAL A 324 -13.81 19.72 9.03
CA VAL A 324 -14.47 18.48 9.50
C VAL A 324 -13.49 17.31 9.60
N CYS A 325 -12.65 17.12 8.58
CA CYS A 325 -11.83 15.91 8.49
C CYS A 325 -10.49 16.20 7.78
N SER A 326 -9.34 15.90 8.40
CA SER A 326 -8.02 16.06 7.76
C SER A 326 -7.55 14.76 7.11
N SER A 327 -7.27 14.79 5.80
CA SER A 327 -6.86 13.61 5.02
C SER A 327 -5.34 13.49 4.85
N SER A 328 -4.60 14.54 5.19
CA SER A 328 -3.15 14.66 5.02
C SER A 328 -2.39 14.52 6.33
N ALA A 329 -2.99 14.88 7.47
CA ALA A 329 -2.38 14.71 8.78
C ALA A 329 -3.36 14.18 9.83
N LYS A 330 -2.87 13.38 10.78
CA LYS A 330 -3.67 12.73 11.82
C LYS A 330 -3.05 12.94 13.20
N SER A 331 -3.89 12.87 14.23
CA SER A 331 -3.46 12.91 15.62
C SER A 331 -3.23 11.50 16.16
N ILE A 332 -2.21 11.32 17.01
CA ILE A 332 -1.97 10.05 17.72
C ILE A 332 -3.00 9.89 18.85
N THR A 333 -4.06 9.14 18.54
CA THR A 333 -5.18 8.81 19.46
C THR A 333 -5.32 7.30 19.71
N LYS A 334 -4.60 6.46 18.95
CA LYS A 334 -4.52 5.00 19.11
C LYS A 334 -3.04 4.55 19.03
N PRO A 335 -2.70 3.37 19.59
CA PRO A 335 -1.37 2.77 19.44
C PRO A 335 -0.94 2.57 17.97
N LEU A 336 0.33 2.25 17.76
CA LEU A 336 0.85 1.89 16.43
C LEU A 336 0.34 0.51 15.98
N ASN A 337 -0.08 0.38 14.71
CA ASN A 337 -0.52 -0.89 14.12
C ASN A 337 -1.53 -1.72 14.99
N PRO A 338 -2.60 -1.13 15.58
CA PRO A 338 -3.46 -1.82 16.55
C PRO A 338 -4.33 -2.91 15.91
N LEU A 339 -4.52 -2.90 14.59
CA LEU A 339 -5.15 -3.99 13.82
C LEU A 339 -4.21 -4.51 12.71
N PRO A 340 -3.23 -5.38 13.03
CA PRO A 340 -2.30 -5.92 12.04
C PRO A 340 -3.03 -6.70 10.93
N GLY A 341 -2.80 -6.33 9.67
CA GLY A 341 -3.32 -7.05 8.51
C GLY A 341 -4.83 -6.92 8.23
N SER A 342 -5.55 -6.01 8.91
CA SER A 342 -6.97 -5.75 8.67
C SER A 342 -7.20 -4.37 8.09
N TRP A 343 -7.69 -4.29 6.85
CA TRP A 343 -8.13 -3.05 6.22
C TRP A 343 -9.22 -2.36 7.05
N ILE A 344 -8.93 -1.19 7.63
CA ILE A 344 -9.99 -0.30 8.09
C ILE A 344 -10.62 0.37 6.87
N TYR A 345 -11.89 0.06 6.65
CA TYR A 345 -12.76 0.82 5.78
C TYR A 345 -13.39 1.98 6.57
N LEU A 346 -13.70 3.08 5.86
CA LEU A 346 -14.60 4.12 6.36
C LEU A 346 -15.94 3.46 6.74
N GLY A 347 -16.16 3.23 8.04
CA GLY A 347 -17.32 2.46 8.52
C GLY A 347 -17.10 1.61 9.77
N ASP A 348 -15.88 1.49 10.32
CA ASP A 348 -15.73 0.98 11.70
C ASP A 348 -16.42 1.96 12.67
N PRO A 349 -17.44 1.55 13.44
CA PRO A 349 -18.16 2.46 14.34
C PRO A 349 -17.31 2.95 15.53
N ASN A 350 -16.14 2.35 15.77
CA ASN A 350 -15.27 2.63 16.91
C ASN A 350 -14.05 3.50 16.55
N ILE A 351 -13.83 3.80 15.27
CA ILE A 351 -12.69 4.61 14.80
C ILE A 351 -13.21 5.68 13.85
N ARG A 352 -13.22 6.93 14.31
CA ARG A 352 -13.60 8.07 13.49
C ARG A 352 -12.45 8.50 12.59
N PHE A 353 -12.75 9.25 11.54
CA PHE A 353 -11.81 9.64 10.47
C PHE A 353 -10.49 10.25 10.96
N ASN A 354 -10.56 11.11 11.99
CA ASN A 354 -9.43 11.83 12.56
C ASN A 354 -8.62 10.96 13.53
N GLU A 355 -9.20 9.84 13.99
CA GLU A 355 -8.58 8.82 14.84
C GLU A 355 -7.88 7.71 14.05
N PHE A 356 -7.79 7.82 12.72
CA PHE A 356 -6.98 6.89 11.93
C PHE A 356 -5.51 7.00 12.33
N TYR A 357 -4.94 5.85 12.66
CA TYR A 357 -3.63 5.72 13.26
C TYR A 357 -2.51 5.54 12.22
N PHE A 358 -1.29 5.77 12.68
CA PHE A 358 -0.07 5.47 11.96
C PHE A 358 0.25 3.98 11.99
N GLY A 359 0.97 3.51 10.98
CA GLY A 359 1.27 2.09 10.83
C GLY A 359 1.88 1.73 9.47
N SER A 360 2.44 0.54 9.38
CA SER A 360 3.06 0.02 8.15
C SER A 360 2.82 -1.49 8.00
N GLU A 361 2.86 -1.99 6.77
CA GLU A 361 2.88 -3.45 6.51
C GLU A 361 4.27 -4.07 6.74
N HIS A 362 5.26 -3.28 7.18
CA HIS A 362 6.56 -3.80 7.57
C HIS A 362 6.45 -4.60 8.88
N PRO A 363 7.00 -5.83 8.95
CA PRO A 363 6.99 -6.61 10.18
C PRO A 363 7.60 -5.85 11.39
N GLY A 364 6.80 -5.66 12.44
CA GLY A 364 7.21 -5.19 13.76
C GLY A 364 7.18 -3.68 14.03
N GLY A 365 6.57 -2.85 13.18
CA GLY A 365 6.60 -1.39 13.39
C GLY A 365 6.18 -0.55 12.19
N ALA A 366 6.62 0.71 12.19
CA ALA A 366 6.45 1.67 11.10
C ALA A 366 7.60 2.69 11.09
N ASN A 367 7.93 3.24 9.92
CA ASN A 367 8.90 4.31 9.81
C ASN A 367 8.24 5.68 10.08
N PHE A 368 8.96 6.55 10.77
CA PHE A 368 8.61 7.95 10.95
C PHE A 368 9.79 8.85 10.63
N ALA A 369 9.49 10.06 10.13
CA ALA A 369 10.40 11.19 10.07
C ALA A 369 10.17 12.12 11.27
N TRP A 370 11.27 12.60 11.83
CA TRP A 370 11.31 13.62 12.88
C TRP A 370 11.38 15.02 12.27
N ALA A 371 11.11 16.05 13.07
CA ALA A 371 11.13 17.44 12.61
C ALA A 371 12.53 17.94 12.22
N ASP A 372 13.61 17.29 12.68
CA ASP A 372 14.99 17.48 12.19
C ASP A 372 15.27 16.75 10.86
N GLY A 373 14.25 16.11 10.27
CA GLY A 373 14.33 15.36 9.02
C GLY A 373 15.09 14.03 9.15
N SER A 374 15.50 13.59 10.34
CA SER A 374 15.97 12.22 10.55
C SER A 374 14.80 11.22 10.40
N VAL A 375 15.11 9.92 10.22
CA VAL A 375 14.09 8.87 10.01
C VAL A 375 14.44 7.67 10.87
N SER A 376 13.47 7.15 11.62
CA SER A 376 13.64 5.95 12.46
C SER A 376 12.47 4.99 12.35
N PHE A 377 12.73 3.71 12.59
CA PHE A 377 11.71 2.68 12.68
C PHE A 377 11.18 2.58 14.13
N VAL A 378 9.94 3.00 14.34
CA VAL A 378 9.23 2.86 15.61
C VAL A 378 8.61 1.47 15.69
N LYS A 379 8.87 0.75 16.78
CA LYS A 379 8.38 -0.62 16.97
C LYS A 379 6.91 -0.64 17.42
N ASN A 380 6.21 -1.74 17.14
CA ASN A 380 4.83 -1.94 17.63
C ASN A 380 4.74 -2.01 19.16
N GLU A 381 5.81 -2.44 19.82
CA GLU A 381 5.89 -2.57 21.27
C GLU A 381 6.24 -1.25 21.98
N ILE A 382 6.24 -0.11 21.29
CA ILE A 382 6.41 1.21 21.92
C ILE A 382 5.27 1.47 22.92
N ASP A 383 5.61 2.01 24.08
CA ASP A 383 4.62 2.48 25.02
C ASP A 383 3.77 3.62 24.41
N PHE A 384 2.45 3.58 24.65
CA PHE A 384 1.53 4.51 24.02
C PHE A 384 1.61 5.92 24.59
N ALA A 385 2.01 6.11 25.86
CA ALA A 385 2.27 7.46 26.37
C ALA A 385 3.52 8.05 25.69
N THR A 386 4.58 7.24 25.53
CA THR A 386 5.81 7.61 24.84
C THR A 386 5.56 8.01 23.38
N LEU A 387 4.75 7.24 22.65
CA LEU A 387 4.38 7.58 21.27
C LEU A 387 3.55 8.87 21.16
N ARG A 388 2.69 9.16 22.16
CA ARG A 388 1.94 10.42 22.22
C ARG A 388 2.85 11.62 22.50
N ALA A 389 3.77 11.49 23.45
CA ALA A 389 4.76 12.53 23.77
C ALA A 389 5.55 12.97 22.54
N MET A 390 6.09 11.98 21.82
CA MET A 390 6.81 12.17 20.54
C MET A 390 5.98 12.89 19.46
N ALA A 391 4.66 12.92 19.53
CA ALA A 391 3.80 13.60 18.56
C ALA A 391 3.40 15.04 18.97
N THR A 392 3.82 15.49 20.16
CA THR A 392 3.66 16.89 20.59
C THR A 392 4.92 17.71 20.31
N ARG A 393 4.75 19.03 20.15
CA ARG A 393 5.85 19.99 19.94
C ARG A 393 6.26 20.76 21.20
N GLU A 394 5.38 20.76 22.22
CA GLU A 394 5.48 21.57 23.44
C GLU A 394 4.88 20.87 24.68
N GLY A 395 4.86 19.54 24.70
CA GLY A 395 4.37 18.76 25.84
C GLY A 395 5.26 18.85 27.07
N GLY A 396 6.57 19.10 26.89
CA GLY A 396 7.56 19.07 27.97
C GLY A 396 7.76 17.69 28.60
N GLU A 397 7.29 16.64 27.93
CA GLU A 397 7.26 15.27 28.43
C GLU A 397 8.64 14.60 28.22
N VAL A 398 9.21 14.04 29.29
CA VAL A 398 10.51 13.36 29.22
C VAL A 398 10.35 12.00 28.54
N ILE A 399 10.76 11.93 27.28
CA ILE A 399 10.76 10.71 26.48
C ILE A 399 11.83 9.74 27.03
N PRO A 400 11.46 8.52 27.48
CA PRO A 400 12.44 7.50 27.87
C PRO A 400 13.27 7.06 26.66
N GLN A 401 14.60 6.98 26.83
CA GLN A 401 15.56 6.56 25.79
C GLN A 401 15.63 5.02 25.64
#